data_AF-A0A7V9ZRE6-F1
#
_entry.id   AF-A0A7V9ZRE6-F1
#
_cell.length_a   1.000
_cell.length_b   1.000
_cell.length_c   1.000
_cell.angle_alpha   90.00
_cell.angle_beta   90.00
_cell.angle_gamma   90.00
#
_symmetry.space_group_name_H-M   'P 1'
#
loop_
_entity.id
_entity.type
_entity.pdbx_description
1 polymer ?
#
loop_
_entity_poly.entity_id
_entity_poly.type
_entity_poly.pdbx_seq_one_letter_code
_entity_poly.pdbx_strand_id
1 'polypeptide(L)'
;MRPIKHAEKGLTLIARGLFSTIQSVNRFKPNPSFTPKWSDKPLLKSWQKSKPTLGWPRTTDSLCPNCVIEAREEILSGKKDVSVLINEKVGEIKAQIIERNNEIWMIKDCPVHGHFEDMMAIDAKFLNHIEDMFPGRDIQAHNDEKLHNHGSSTVKYGRGAVLTVDLTNRCNMMCDPCFMDANQVGFVHELSFEDIKEILDNAITIKPRRQMSVQFSGGEPTISPHFIESIKYSRKVGYNSVQCATNGIEFAKSKEFAKQA
;
A
#
# COMPACT_ATOMS: atom_id res chain seq x y z
N MET A 1 -54.93 -10.86 -11.20
CA MET A 1 -53.68 -10.18 -11.64
C MET A 1 -53.52 -8.92 -10.80
N ARG A 2 -52.32 -8.59 -10.30
CA ARG A 2 -52.12 -7.41 -9.43
C ARG A 2 -51.73 -6.20 -10.32
N PRO A 3 -52.65 -5.30 -10.69
CA PRO A 3 -52.37 -4.17 -11.58
C PRO A 3 -51.22 -3.28 -11.06
N ILE A 4 -51.08 -3.18 -9.74
CA ILE A 4 -49.97 -2.47 -9.08
C ILE A 4 -48.60 -3.02 -9.50
N LYS A 5 -48.43 -4.35 -9.57
CA LYS A 5 -47.15 -4.96 -9.99
C LYS A 5 -46.79 -4.64 -11.43
N HIS A 6 -47.79 -4.48 -12.31
CA HIS A 6 -47.56 -4.08 -13.70
C HIS A 6 -47.21 -2.59 -13.81
N ALA A 7 -47.83 -1.73 -13.00
CA ALA A 7 -47.46 -0.32 -12.90
C ALA A 7 -46.04 -0.12 -12.35
N GLU A 8 -45.66 -0.83 -11.28
CA GLU A 8 -44.30 -0.81 -10.71
C GLU A 8 -43.24 -1.30 -11.72
N LYS A 9 -43.55 -2.37 -12.46
CA LYS A 9 -42.69 -2.87 -13.53
C LYS A 9 -42.55 -1.86 -14.67
N GLY A 10 -43.65 -1.20 -15.05
CA GLY A 10 -43.65 -0.11 -16.02
C GLY A 10 -42.77 1.07 -15.59
N LEU A 11 -42.93 1.52 -14.35
CA LEU A 11 -42.12 2.61 -13.78
C LEU A 11 -40.62 2.25 -13.75
N THR A 12 -40.30 1.00 -13.40
CA THR A 12 -38.91 0.52 -13.37
C THR A 12 -38.29 0.52 -14.77
N LEU A 13 -39.04 0.10 -15.79
CA LEU A 13 -38.58 0.13 -17.18
C LEU A 13 -38.37 1.55 -17.69
N ILE A 14 -39.29 2.47 -17.37
CA ILE A 14 -39.16 3.89 -17.70
C ILE A 14 -37.94 4.51 -17.02
N ALA A 15 -37.77 4.28 -15.71
CA ALA A 15 -36.62 4.79 -14.96
C ALA A 15 -35.29 4.26 -15.54
N ARG A 16 -35.23 2.97 -15.90
CA ARG A 16 -34.06 2.36 -16.54
C ARG A 16 -33.77 2.99 -17.90
N GLY A 17 -34.79 3.17 -18.73
CA GLY A 17 -34.66 3.82 -20.03
C GLY A 17 -34.17 5.27 -19.90
N LEU A 18 -34.78 6.05 -19.01
CA LEU A 18 -34.39 7.43 -18.73
C LEU A 18 -32.94 7.52 -18.24
N PHE A 19 -32.56 6.66 -17.29
CA PHE A 19 -31.19 6.60 -16.78
C PHE A 19 -30.18 6.28 -17.90
N SER A 20 -30.48 5.29 -18.76
CA SER A 20 -29.63 4.95 -19.91
C SER A 20 -29.49 6.11 -20.89
N THR A 21 -30.57 6.83 -21.19
CA THR A 21 -30.53 8.01 -22.06
C THR A 21 -29.69 9.12 -21.43
N ILE A 22 -29.91 9.45 -20.16
CA ILE A 22 -29.13 10.47 -19.43
C ILE A 22 -27.63 10.09 -19.42
N GLN A 23 -27.31 8.83 -19.16
CA GLN A 23 -25.93 8.32 -19.19
C GLN A 23 -25.31 8.47 -20.58
N SER A 24 -26.07 8.20 -21.65
CA SER A 24 -25.59 8.36 -23.03
C SER A 24 -25.28 9.83 -23.34
N VAL A 25 -26.18 10.75 -22.96
CA VAL A 25 -25.95 12.20 -23.14
C VAL A 25 -24.72 12.66 -22.36
N ASN A 26 -24.58 12.24 -21.10
CA ASN A 26 -23.43 12.60 -20.26
C ASN A 26 -22.08 12.09 -20.81
N ARG A 27 -22.08 11.03 -21.63
CA ARG A 27 -20.87 10.47 -22.26
C ARG A 27 -20.48 11.14 -23.57
N PHE A 28 -21.41 11.82 -24.25
CA PHE A 28 -21.15 12.43 -25.57
C PHE A 28 -20.13 13.58 -25.49
N LYS A 29 -20.20 14.40 -24.43
CA LYS A 29 -19.24 15.48 -24.19
C LYS A 29 -19.01 15.65 -22.68
N PRO A 30 -18.21 14.78 -22.06
CA PRO A 30 -18.03 14.80 -20.62
C PRO A 30 -17.29 16.07 -20.19
N ASN A 31 -17.78 16.71 -19.13
CA ASN A 31 -17.10 17.84 -18.51
C ASN A 31 -15.72 17.44 -18.00
N PRO A 32 -14.75 18.38 -17.99
CA PRO A 32 -13.44 18.14 -17.40
C PRO A 32 -13.58 17.70 -15.94
N SER A 33 -12.68 16.82 -15.51
CA SER A 33 -12.62 16.43 -14.11
C SER A 33 -12.09 17.58 -13.25
N PHE A 34 -12.65 17.70 -12.06
CA PHE A 34 -12.15 18.60 -11.02
C PHE A 34 -10.76 18.16 -10.52
N THR A 35 -9.92 19.15 -10.21
CA THR A 35 -8.61 18.97 -9.56
C THR A 35 -8.73 19.25 -8.06
N PRO A 36 -8.63 18.23 -7.20
CA PRO A 36 -8.74 18.39 -5.76
C PRO A 36 -7.49 19.00 -5.13
N LYS A 37 -7.63 19.71 -4.00
CA LYS A 37 -6.50 20.35 -3.29
C LYS A 37 -5.35 19.39 -2.92
N TRP A 38 -5.64 18.10 -2.78
CA TRP A 38 -4.67 17.05 -2.44
C TRP A 38 -3.92 16.48 -3.66
N SER A 39 -4.15 16.97 -4.88
CA SER A 39 -3.45 16.56 -6.10
C SER A 39 -3.23 17.74 -7.05
N ASP A 40 -2.11 17.76 -7.78
CA ASP A 40 -1.86 18.73 -8.85
C ASP A 40 -2.43 18.26 -10.21
N LYS A 41 -3.04 17.07 -10.25
CA LYS A 41 -3.63 16.46 -11.45
C LYS A 41 -5.13 16.23 -11.25
N PRO A 42 -5.95 16.35 -12.32
CA PRO A 42 -7.39 16.13 -12.21
C PRO A 42 -7.74 14.66 -11.92
N LEU A 43 -8.91 14.44 -11.33
CA LEU A 43 -9.42 13.08 -11.11
C LEU A 43 -9.57 12.31 -12.44
N LEU A 44 -9.07 11.07 -12.48
CA LEU A 44 -9.26 10.20 -13.64
C LEU A 44 -10.71 9.71 -13.73
N LYS A 45 -11.32 9.87 -14.90
CA LYS A 45 -12.58 9.20 -15.25
C LYS A 45 -12.33 7.69 -15.41
N SER A 46 -13.37 6.87 -15.27
CA SER A 46 -13.23 5.41 -15.33
C SER A 46 -12.55 4.89 -16.60
N TRP A 47 -12.86 5.49 -17.76
CA TRP A 47 -12.26 5.12 -19.05
C TRP A 47 -10.82 5.62 -19.24
N GLN A 48 -10.33 6.54 -18.40
CA GLN A 48 -8.95 7.03 -18.43
C GLN A 48 -8.01 6.19 -17.55
N LYS A 49 -8.58 5.37 -16.66
CA LYS A 49 -7.78 4.53 -15.76
C LYS A 49 -7.26 3.32 -16.50
N SER A 50 -5.95 3.14 -16.47
CA SER A 50 -5.33 1.91 -16.97
C SER A 50 -5.52 0.76 -15.98
N LYS A 51 -5.44 -0.47 -16.47
CA LYS A 51 -5.40 -1.69 -15.66
C LYS A 51 -4.10 -2.46 -15.95
N PRO A 52 -3.52 -3.18 -14.98
CA PRO A 52 -2.55 -4.21 -15.30
C PRO A 52 -3.22 -5.33 -16.10
N THR A 53 -2.41 -6.23 -16.65
CA THR A 53 -2.93 -7.51 -17.15
C THR A 53 -3.48 -8.29 -15.97
N LEU A 54 -4.79 -8.55 -15.99
CA LEU A 54 -5.53 -9.32 -14.99
C LEU A 54 -5.98 -10.65 -15.63
N GLY A 55 -6.44 -11.58 -14.79
CA GLY A 55 -6.80 -12.94 -15.17
C GLY A 55 -5.60 -13.88 -15.27
N TRP A 56 -5.91 -15.14 -15.59
CA TRP A 56 -4.95 -16.25 -15.71
C TRP A 56 -5.16 -16.98 -17.04
N PRO A 57 -4.09 -17.50 -17.67
CA PRO A 57 -2.69 -17.35 -17.27
C PRO A 57 -2.17 -15.95 -17.62
N ARG A 58 -1.17 -15.47 -16.87
CA ARG A 58 -0.45 -14.24 -17.21
C ARG A 58 1.02 -14.30 -16.82
N THR A 59 1.83 -13.46 -17.45
CA THR A 59 3.25 -13.28 -17.10
C THR A 59 3.46 -11.92 -16.42
N THR A 60 4.22 -11.90 -15.33
CA THR A 60 4.62 -10.69 -14.61
C THR A 60 6.12 -10.72 -14.30
N ASP A 61 6.66 -9.58 -13.88
CA ASP A 61 7.95 -9.52 -13.21
C ASP A 61 7.81 -9.97 -11.75
N SER A 62 8.81 -10.67 -11.25
CA SER A 62 8.96 -11.12 -9.86
C SER A 62 10.43 -11.10 -9.47
N LEU A 63 10.72 -11.36 -8.20
CA LEU A 63 12.07 -11.56 -7.69
C LEU A 63 12.36 -13.04 -7.42
N CYS A 64 13.58 -13.47 -7.70
CA CYS A 64 14.12 -14.74 -7.22
C CYS A 64 14.39 -14.65 -5.72
N PRO A 65 13.82 -15.53 -4.88
CA PRO A 65 14.00 -15.46 -3.43
C PRO A 65 15.47 -15.59 -3.01
N ASN A 66 16.24 -16.44 -3.69
CA ASN A 66 17.64 -16.68 -3.36
C ASN A 66 18.55 -15.54 -3.84
N CYS A 67 18.33 -14.98 -5.05
CA CYS A 67 19.09 -13.80 -5.50
C CYS A 67 18.90 -12.61 -4.56
N VAL A 68 17.71 -12.43 -4.00
CA VAL A 68 17.42 -11.33 -3.05
C VAL A 68 18.18 -11.52 -1.74
N ILE A 69 18.24 -12.76 -1.23
CA ILE A 69 19.03 -13.09 -0.02
C ILE A 69 20.51 -12.82 -0.26
N GLU A 70 21.07 -13.35 -1.35
CA GLU A 70 22.47 -13.15 -1.72
C GLU A 70 22.81 -11.67 -1.90
N ALA A 71 21.97 -10.92 -2.61
CA ALA A 71 22.17 -9.48 -2.79
C ALA A 71 22.17 -8.72 -1.47
N ARG A 72 21.28 -9.08 -0.54
CA ARG A 72 21.25 -8.50 0.80
C ARG A 72 22.53 -8.80 1.57
N GLU A 73 23.04 -10.04 1.52
CA GLU A 73 24.30 -10.41 2.17
C GLU A 73 25.50 -9.66 1.58
N GLU A 74 25.55 -9.50 0.26
CA GLU A 74 26.60 -8.73 -0.41
C GLU A 74 26.58 -7.24 -0.03
N ILE A 75 25.39 -6.66 0.17
CA ILE A 75 25.26 -5.27 0.63
C ILE A 75 25.69 -5.15 2.09
N LEU A 76 25.21 -6.05 2.96
CA LEU A 76 25.52 -6.01 4.40
C LEU A 76 27.00 -6.28 4.70
N SER A 77 27.67 -7.08 3.87
CA SER A 77 29.12 -7.32 3.95
C SER A 77 29.97 -6.20 3.35
N GLY A 78 29.33 -5.19 2.72
CA GLY A 78 30.03 -4.08 2.05
C GLY A 78 30.62 -4.45 0.68
N LYS A 79 30.35 -5.63 0.15
CA LYS A 79 30.80 -6.06 -1.19
C LYS A 79 30.10 -5.28 -2.30
N LYS A 80 28.85 -4.87 -2.09
CA LYS A 80 28.07 -4.01 -2.99
C LYS A 80 27.48 -2.84 -2.23
N ASP A 81 27.33 -1.72 -2.93
CA ASP A 81 26.61 -0.55 -2.40
C ASP A 81 25.10 -0.73 -2.55
N VAL A 82 24.31 -0.11 -1.67
CA VAL A 82 22.84 -0.19 -1.69
C VAL A 82 22.23 0.37 -2.99
N SER A 83 22.92 1.28 -3.68
CA SER A 83 22.44 1.86 -4.95
C SER A 83 22.23 0.84 -6.07
N VAL A 84 22.80 -0.37 -5.97
CA VAL A 84 22.50 -1.46 -6.92
C VAL A 84 21.01 -1.83 -6.91
N LEU A 85 20.32 -1.70 -5.78
CA LEU A 85 18.87 -1.96 -5.68
C LEU A 85 18.03 -0.91 -6.44
N ILE A 86 18.61 0.26 -6.72
CA ILE A 86 17.96 1.36 -7.43
C ILE A 86 18.30 1.29 -8.93
N ASN A 87 19.59 1.08 -9.23
CA ASN A 87 20.13 1.23 -10.58
C ASN A 87 20.11 -0.08 -11.38
N GLU A 88 20.00 -1.23 -10.72
CA GLU A 88 20.03 -2.55 -11.35
C GLU A 88 18.75 -3.34 -11.06
N LYS A 89 18.55 -4.41 -11.83
CA LYS A 89 17.41 -5.33 -11.72
C LYS A 89 17.80 -6.59 -10.95
N VAL A 90 18.30 -6.39 -9.74
CA VAL A 90 18.87 -7.46 -8.93
C VAL A 90 17.82 -8.55 -8.64
N GLY A 91 18.06 -9.75 -9.18
CA GLY A 91 17.18 -10.90 -8.98
C GLY A 91 15.82 -10.81 -9.71
N GLU A 92 15.62 -9.85 -10.62
CA GLU A 92 14.39 -9.76 -11.42
C GLU A 92 14.29 -10.91 -12.41
N ILE A 93 13.19 -11.65 -12.35
CA ILE A 93 12.88 -12.78 -13.23
C ILE A 93 11.41 -12.70 -13.68
N LYS A 94 11.08 -13.42 -14.75
CA LYS A 94 9.67 -13.59 -15.16
C LYS A 94 9.00 -14.64 -14.30
N ALA A 95 7.75 -14.37 -13.92
CA ALA A 95 6.88 -15.30 -13.26
C ALA A 95 5.62 -15.53 -14.09
N GLN A 96 5.16 -16.78 -14.16
CA GLN A 96 3.85 -17.13 -14.70
C GLN A 96 2.87 -17.30 -13.55
N ILE A 97 1.71 -16.65 -13.65
CA ILE A 97 0.62 -16.87 -12.72
C ILE A 97 -0.45 -17.69 -13.45
N ILE A 98 -0.74 -18.88 -12.92
CA ILE A 98 -1.65 -19.85 -13.52
C ILE A 98 -2.73 -20.29 -12.53
N GLU A 99 -3.85 -20.77 -13.06
CA GLU A 99 -4.85 -21.50 -12.29
C GLU A 99 -4.56 -23.01 -12.39
N ARG A 100 -4.53 -23.70 -11.24
CA ARG A 100 -4.32 -25.14 -11.12
C ARG A 100 -5.22 -25.66 -10.00
N ASN A 101 -6.12 -26.59 -10.29
CA ASN A 101 -7.01 -27.20 -9.28
C ASN A 101 -7.83 -26.18 -8.44
N ASN A 102 -8.37 -25.12 -9.06
CA ASN A 102 -9.07 -24.01 -8.38
C ASN A 102 -8.18 -23.16 -7.43
N GLU A 103 -6.87 -23.33 -7.49
CA GLU A 103 -5.88 -22.51 -6.79
C GLU A 103 -5.10 -21.66 -7.80
N ILE A 104 -4.54 -20.55 -7.35
CA ILE A 104 -3.70 -19.66 -8.15
C ILE A 104 -2.26 -19.81 -7.72
N TRP A 105 -1.39 -20.12 -8.68
CA TRP A 105 0.02 -20.44 -8.46
C TRP A 105 0.91 -19.47 -9.22
N MET A 106 1.98 -19.00 -8.56
CA MET A 106 3.06 -18.26 -9.17
C MET A 106 4.26 -19.19 -9.40
N ILE A 107 4.64 -19.35 -10.66
CA ILE A 107 5.74 -20.19 -11.11
C ILE A 107 6.88 -19.28 -11.58
N LYS A 108 8.10 -19.56 -11.13
CA LYS A 108 9.28 -18.76 -11.41
C LYS A 108 10.44 -19.68 -11.77
N ASP A 109 11.16 -19.34 -12.83
CA ASP A 109 12.40 -20.02 -13.21
C ASP A 109 13.56 -19.02 -13.15
N CYS A 110 14.45 -19.22 -12.18
CA CYS A 110 15.68 -18.45 -12.08
C CYS A 110 16.81 -19.20 -12.81
N PRO A 111 17.56 -18.55 -13.71
CA PRO A 111 18.68 -19.18 -14.43
C PRO A 111 19.78 -19.76 -13.52
N VAL A 112 19.88 -19.27 -12.27
CA VAL A 112 20.93 -19.66 -11.31
C VAL A 112 20.38 -20.58 -10.22
N HIS A 113 19.18 -20.29 -9.70
CA HIS A 113 18.63 -21.00 -8.54
C HIS A 113 17.53 -22.01 -8.87
N GLY A 114 17.19 -22.17 -10.15
CA GLY A 114 16.23 -23.16 -10.61
C GLY A 114 14.77 -22.73 -10.44
N HIS A 115 13.92 -23.71 -10.18
CA HIS A 115 12.47 -23.60 -10.24
C HIS A 115 11.84 -23.31 -8.88
N PHE A 116 10.84 -22.44 -8.86
CA PHE A 116 10.05 -22.12 -7.68
C PHE A 116 8.56 -22.07 -8.02
N GLU A 117 7.73 -22.62 -7.13
CA GLU A 117 6.28 -22.48 -7.18
C GLU A 117 5.75 -22.01 -5.83
N ASP A 118 4.94 -20.96 -5.83
CA ASP A 118 4.29 -20.43 -4.63
C ASP A 118 2.78 -20.33 -4.89
N MET A 119 1.96 -20.85 -3.98
CA MET A 119 0.51 -20.67 -4.06
C MET A 119 0.14 -19.24 -3.61
N MET A 120 -0.49 -18.48 -4.50
CA MET A 120 -0.96 -17.12 -4.24
C MET A 120 -2.36 -17.10 -3.60
N ALA A 121 -3.24 -18.01 -4.00
CA ALA A 121 -4.60 -18.09 -3.48
C ALA A 121 -5.15 -19.51 -3.56
N ILE A 122 -5.87 -19.93 -2.52
CA ILE A 122 -6.53 -21.24 -2.43
C ILE A 122 -7.88 -21.30 -3.18
N ASP A 123 -8.42 -20.15 -3.59
CA ASP A 123 -9.70 -20.05 -4.31
C ASP A 123 -9.59 -19.06 -5.47
N ALA A 124 -9.52 -19.62 -6.68
CA ALA A 124 -9.44 -18.89 -7.93
C ALA A 124 -10.67 -18.01 -8.17
N LYS A 125 -11.87 -18.45 -7.78
CA LYS A 125 -13.11 -17.67 -7.97
C LYS A 125 -13.10 -16.43 -7.10
N PHE A 126 -12.62 -16.56 -5.86
CA PHE A 126 -12.49 -15.42 -4.96
C PHE A 126 -11.46 -14.41 -5.49
N LEU A 127 -10.30 -14.88 -5.97
CA LEU A 127 -9.30 -13.95 -6.54
C LEU A 127 -9.79 -13.30 -7.84
N ASN A 128 -10.49 -14.04 -8.70
CA ASN A 128 -11.16 -13.48 -9.89
C ASN A 128 -12.12 -12.36 -9.51
N HIS A 129 -12.95 -12.57 -8.48
CA HIS A 129 -13.85 -11.53 -8.00
C HIS A 129 -13.09 -10.28 -7.51
N ILE A 130 -11.97 -10.45 -6.79
CA ILE A 130 -11.13 -9.32 -6.37
C ILE A 130 -10.59 -8.55 -7.58
N GLU A 131 -10.10 -9.24 -8.62
CA GLU A 131 -9.58 -8.61 -9.84
C GLU A 131 -10.67 -7.89 -10.65
N ASP A 132 -11.87 -8.46 -10.75
CA ASP A 132 -13.02 -7.81 -11.40
C ASP A 132 -13.42 -6.51 -10.69
N MET A 133 -13.28 -6.49 -9.37
CA MET A 133 -13.54 -5.31 -8.55
C MET A 133 -12.43 -4.25 -8.63
N PHE A 134 -11.32 -4.52 -9.33
CA PHE A 134 -10.24 -3.54 -9.50
C PHE A 134 -10.73 -2.32 -10.31
N PRO A 135 -10.80 -1.12 -9.68
CA PRO A 135 -11.43 0.05 -10.29
C PRO A 135 -10.51 0.76 -11.31
N GLY A 136 -9.35 0.19 -11.63
CA GLY A 136 -8.28 0.83 -12.40
C GLY A 136 -7.30 1.60 -11.53
N ARG A 137 -6.09 1.82 -12.07
CA ARG A 137 -5.02 2.57 -11.41
C ARG A 137 -5.49 4.00 -11.11
N ASP A 138 -5.09 4.54 -9.95
CA ASP A 138 -5.41 5.92 -9.58
C ASP A 138 -4.48 6.91 -10.31
N ILE A 139 -4.59 8.20 -9.98
CA ILE A 139 -3.66 9.24 -10.43
C ILE A 139 -2.23 8.80 -10.14
N GLN A 140 -1.35 8.92 -11.12
CA GLN A 140 0.07 8.64 -10.95
C GLN A 140 0.65 9.59 -9.89
N ALA A 141 1.45 9.04 -8.98
CA ALA A 141 2.17 9.81 -7.99
C ALA A 141 3.02 10.91 -8.65
N HIS A 142 3.16 12.03 -7.96
CA HIS A 142 3.89 13.22 -8.36
C HIS A 142 4.37 13.95 -7.11
N ASN A 143 5.37 14.81 -7.30
CA ASN A 143 6.12 15.46 -6.22
C ASN A 143 6.83 14.44 -5.32
N ASP A 144 7.26 13.32 -5.90
CA ASP A 144 7.83 12.15 -5.24
C ASP A 144 9.17 11.70 -5.86
N GLU A 145 9.77 12.51 -6.73
CA GLU A 145 11.02 12.19 -7.47
C GLU A 145 12.16 11.76 -6.53
N LYS A 146 12.24 12.37 -5.34
CA LYS A 146 13.26 12.05 -4.33
C LYS A 146 12.85 10.93 -3.37
N LEU A 147 11.61 10.45 -3.44
CA LEU A 147 11.01 9.56 -2.43
C LEU A 147 10.71 8.18 -3.00
N HIS A 148 10.07 8.09 -4.16
CA HIS A 148 9.79 6.82 -4.82
C HIS A 148 10.90 6.46 -5.82
N ASN A 149 12.13 6.34 -5.32
CA ASN A 149 13.28 5.90 -6.12
C ASN A 149 13.71 4.49 -5.71
N HIS A 150 12.90 3.49 -6.06
CA HIS A 150 13.07 2.10 -5.61
C HIS A 150 13.31 1.13 -6.78
N GLY A 151 13.97 1.59 -7.85
CA GLY A 151 14.25 0.76 -9.03
C GLY A 151 12.98 0.11 -9.60
N SER A 152 13.01 -1.21 -9.81
CA SER A 152 11.86 -1.98 -10.30
C SER A 152 10.64 -1.94 -9.37
N SER A 153 10.83 -1.65 -8.08
CA SER A 153 9.77 -1.54 -7.07
C SER A 153 9.20 -0.12 -6.91
N THR A 154 9.56 0.80 -7.82
CA THR A 154 9.08 2.19 -7.77
C THR A 154 7.56 2.28 -7.80
N VAL A 155 6.98 2.87 -6.74
CA VAL A 155 5.54 3.04 -6.58
C VAL A 155 5.05 4.16 -7.49
N LYS A 156 4.31 3.79 -8.54
CA LYS A 156 3.76 4.77 -9.51
C LYS A 156 2.34 5.21 -9.19
N TYR A 157 1.58 4.39 -8.48
CA TYR A 157 0.14 4.59 -8.28
C TYR A 157 -0.23 4.26 -6.83
N GLY A 158 -1.11 5.05 -6.24
CA GLY A 158 -1.59 4.83 -4.88
C GLY A 158 -2.63 5.89 -4.49
N ARG A 159 -3.49 5.57 -3.52
CA ARG A 159 -4.53 6.51 -3.04
C ARG A 159 -4.08 7.36 -1.85
N GLY A 160 -2.80 7.26 -1.47
CA GLY A 160 -2.31 7.61 -0.14
C GLY A 160 -2.58 6.46 0.82
N ALA A 161 -1.51 5.84 1.33
CA ALA A 161 -1.59 4.79 2.33
C ALA A 161 -1.28 5.36 3.72
N VAL A 162 -1.54 4.56 4.75
CA VAL A 162 -1.06 4.85 6.10
C VAL A 162 0.47 4.79 6.08
N LEU A 163 1.13 5.90 6.43
CA LEU A 163 2.57 5.92 6.65
C LEU A 163 2.84 5.28 8.01
N THR A 164 3.38 4.06 8.01
CA THR A 164 3.81 3.40 9.24
C THR A 164 5.25 3.81 9.55
N VAL A 165 5.48 4.36 10.74
CA VAL A 165 6.82 4.73 11.22
C VAL A 165 7.11 3.94 12.49
N ASP A 166 8.06 3.02 12.39
CA ASP A 166 8.55 2.26 13.55
C ASP A 166 9.52 3.15 14.32
N LEU A 167 9.10 3.63 15.50
CA LEU A 167 9.92 4.54 16.31
C LEU A 167 11.09 3.83 16.97
N THR A 168 10.90 2.55 17.29
CA THR A 168 11.93 1.67 17.83
C THR A 168 11.57 0.21 17.56
N ASN A 169 12.55 -0.69 17.43
CA ASN A 169 12.29 -2.12 17.44
C ASN A 169 12.29 -2.75 18.85
N ARG A 170 12.47 -1.96 19.92
CA ARG A 170 12.33 -2.46 21.30
C ARG A 170 10.86 -2.70 21.62
N CYS A 171 10.55 -3.77 22.36
CA CYS A 171 9.21 -4.03 22.88
C CYS A 171 9.26 -4.42 24.37
N ASN A 172 8.31 -3.91 25.15
CA ASN A 172 8.10 -4.31 26.55
C ASN A 172 7.21 -5.58 26.68
N MET A 173 6.96 -6.28 25.58
CA MET A 173 6.34 -7.61 25.52
C MET A 173 7.11 -8.55 24.57
N MET A 174 6.85 -9.85 24.70
CA MET A 174 7.35 -10.89 23.80
C MET A 174 6.18 -11.81 23.43
N CYS A 175 5.47 -11.45 22.36
CA CYS A 175 4.27 -12.19 21.94
C CYS A 175 4.64 -13.31 20.95
N ASP A 176 4.15 -14.52 21.19
CA ASP A 176 4.28 -15.65 20.25
C ASP A 176 3.81 -15.33 18.81
N PRO A 177 2.67 -14.63 18.58
CA PRO A 177 2.24 -14.29 17.23
C PRO A 177 2.93 -13.03 16.65
N CYS A 178 4.01 -12.51 17.24
CA CYS A 178 4.66 -11.29 16.76
C CYS A 178 5.42 -11.52 15.45
N PHE A 179 4.86 -11.05 14.33
CA PHE A 179 5.49 -11.21 13.01
C PHE A 179 6.78 -10.38 12.84
N MET A 180 6.97 -9.31 13.63
CA MET A 180 8.20 -8.50 13.61
C MET A 180 9.35 -9.13 14.40
N ASP A 181 9.02 -10.04 15.33
CA ASP A 181 9.95 -10.64 16.30
C ASP A 181 10.91 -9.61 16.93
N ALA A 182 10.33 -8.49 17.37
CA ALA A 182 11.04 -7.22 17.58
C ALA A 182 12.25 -7.32 18.53
N ASN A 183 12.15 -8.17 19.56
CA ASN A 183 13.24 -8.37 20.53
C ASN A 183 14.29 -9.43 20.10
N GLN A 184 14.06 -10.22 19.04
CA GLN A 184 15.01 -11.26 18.59
C GLN A 184 15.99 -10.76 17.52
N VAL A 185 15.80 -9.56 16.98
CA VAL A 185 16.65 -9.01 15.91
C VAL A 185 18.07 -8.66 16.40
N GLY A 186 18.28 -8.53 17.71
CA GLY A 186 19.60 -8.40 18.35
C GLY A 186 20.27 -7.02 18.24
N PHE A 187 19.97 -6.22 17.21
CA PHE A 187 20.36 -4.81 17.14
C PHE A 187 19.20 -3.89 17.53
N VAL A 188 19.50 -2.74 18.14
CA VAL A 188 18.48 -1.74 18.50
C VAL A 188 18.38 -0.70 17.39
N HIS A 189 17.23 -0.67 16.73
CA HIS A 189 16.82 0.44 15.89
C HIS A 189 15.97 1.40 16.74
N GLU A 190 16.39 2.65 16.86
CA GLU A 190 15.64 3.71 17.52
C GLU A 190 15.90 5.01 16.77
N LEU A 191 14.84 5.61 16.22
CA LEU A 191 14.94 6.82 15.41
C LEU A 191 15.23 8.02 16.31
N SER A 192 16.11 8.92 15.85
CA SER A 192 16.25 10.24 16.46
C SER A 192 15.03 11.11 16.14
N PHE A 193 14.80 12.17 16.90
CA PHE A 193 13.72 13.11 16.58
C PHE A 193 13.94 13.81 15.24
N GLU A 194 15.19 14.04 14.85
CA GLU A 194 15.60 14.56 13.55
C GLU A 194 15.15 13.65 12.41
N ASP A 195 15.44 12.35 12.51
CA ASP A 195 15.02 11.35 11.51
C ASP A 195 13.48 11.31 11.39
N ILE A 196 12.78 11.37 12.53
CA ILE A 196 11.32 11.36 12.57
C ILE A 196 10.76 12.59 11.85
N LYS A 197 11.30 13.79 12.12
CA LYS A 197 10.88 15.02 11.43
C LYS A 197 11.12 14.91 9.93
N GLU A 198 12.30 14.45 9.53
CA GLU A 198 12.65 14.28 8.11
C GLU A 198 11.68 13.33 7.39
N ILE A 199 11.40 12.15 7.96
CA ILE A 199 10.44 11.18 7.40
C ILE A 199 9.06 11.83 7.23
N LEU A 200 8.57 12.51 8.27
CA LEU A 200 7.24 13.13 8.27
C LEU A 200 7.13 14.29 7.28
N ASP A 201 8.16 15.13 7.20
CA ASP A 201 8.22 16.27 6.29
C ASP A 201 8.36 15.83 4.84
N ASN A 202 9.18 14.82 4.57
CA ASN A 202 9.32 14.24 3.24
C ASN A 202 8.00 13.62 2.76
N ALA A 203 7.38 12.75 3.57
CA ALA A 203 6.20 12.02 3.16
C ALA A 203 4.98 12.93 2.88
N ILE A 204 4.83 14.08 3.55
CA ILE A 204 3.70 14.97 3.31
C ILE A 204 3.79 15.75 1.99
N THR A 205 4.97 15.79 1.35
CA THR A 205 5.16 16.47 0.05
C THR A 205 4.54 15.71 -1.12
N ILE A 206 4.39 14.39 -0.99
CA ILE A 206 3.89 13.49 -2.03
C ILE A 206 2.45 13.84 -2.41
N LYS A 207 2.12 13.75 -3.70
CA LYS A 207 0.74 13.80 -4.20
C LYS A 207 0.47 12.63 -5.16
N PRO A 208 -0.78 12.16 -5.31
CA PRO A 208 -1.98 12.59 -4.60
C PRO A 208 -1.98 12.16 -3.12
N ARG A 209 -2.48 13.04 -2.24
CA ARG A 209 -2.51 12.81 -0.78
C ARG A 209 -3.91 12.96 -0.17
N ARG A 210 -4.84 12.06 -0.56
CA ARG A 210 -6.28 12.17 -0.23
C ARG A 210 -6.54 12.27 1.27
N GLN A 211 -5.91 11.39 2.04
CA GLN A 211 -5.98 11.33 3.50
C GLN A 211 -4.65 10.79 4.00
N MET A 212 -3.67 11.68 4.20
CA MET A 212 -2.39 11.25 4.77
C MET A 212 -2.57 11.00 6.24
N SER A 213 -2.36 9.74 6.62
CA SER A 213 -2.33 9.31 7.99
C SER A 213 -0.95 8.75 8.31
N VAL A 214 -0.50 8.99 9.53
CA VAL A 214 0.68 8.33 10.09
C VAL A 214 0.25 7.39 11.20
N GLN A 215 0.86 6.22 11.25
CA GLN A 215 0.74 5.25 12.31
C GLN A 215 2.10 5.01 12.93
N PHE A 216 2.27 5.38 14.19
CA PHE A 216 3.46 5.01 14.95
C PHE A 216 3.36 3.56 15.39
N SER A 217 4.44 2.82 15.17
CA SER A 217 4.54 1.37 15.38
C SER A 217 5.96 1.06 15.89
N GLY A 218 6.37 -0.21 15.85
CA GLY A 218 7.71 -0.67 16.18
C GLY A 218 7.66 -2.05 16.82
N GLY A 219 8.56 -2.29 17.77
CA GLY A 219 8.30 -3.24 18.84
C GLY A 219 7.14 -2.73 19.71
N GLU A 220 7.36 -1.63 20.44
CA GLU A 220 6.31 -0.86 21.11
C GLU A 220 6.61 0.65 20.99
N PRO A 221 5.80 1.43 20.25
CA PRO A 221 6.07 2.85 20.06
C PRO A 221 6.02 3.67 21.36
N THR A 222 5.20 3.32 22.36
CA THR A 222 5.03 4.15 23.56
C THR A 222 6.25 4.19 24.47
N ILE A 223 7.21 3.26 24.29
CA ILE A 223 8.47 3.25 25.04
C ILE A 223 9.58 4.07 24.36
N SER A 224 9.35 4.56 23.14
CA SER A 224 10.26 5.50 22.50
C SER A 224 10.25 6.84 23.26
N PRO A 225 11.42 7.47 23.50
CA PRO A 225 11.49 8.77 24.15
C PRO A 225 10.80 9.88 23.34
N HIS A 226 10.62 9.68 22.03
CA HIS A 226 10.09 10.70 21.12
C HIS A 226 8.59 10.55 20.85
N PHE A 227 7.92 9.50 21.35
CA PHE A 227 6.54 9.15 21.00
C PHE A 227 5.55 10.33 21.01
N ILE A 228 5.48 11.05 22.13
CA ILE A 228 4.56 12.18 22.28
C ILE A 228 4.94 13.35 21.35
N GLU A 229 6.24 13.62 21.19
CA GLU A 229 6.73 14.70 20.34
C GLU A 229 6.43 14.41 18.87
N SER A 230 6.57 13.15 18.44
CA SER A 230 6.20 12.69 17.11
C SER A 230 4.71 12.90 16.84
N ILE A 231 3.82 12.59 17.79
CA ILE A 231 2.37 12.85 17.66
C ILE A 231 2.11 14.35 17.44
N LYS A 232 2.71 15.20 18.27
CA LYS A 232 2.54 16.66 18.17
C LYS A 232 3.07 17.20 16.85
N TYR A 233 4.23 16.72 16.41
CA TYR A 233 4.86 17.13 15.16
C TYR A 233 4.01 16.73 13.95
N SER A 234 3.53 15.49 13.89
CA SER A 234 2.64 15.02 12.82
C SER A 234 1.38 15.89 12.69
N ARG A 235 0.75 16.25 13.82
CA ARG A 235 -0.40 17.17 13.82
C ARG A 235 0.00 18.57 13.32
N LYS A 236 1.16 19.08 13.73
CA LYS A 236 1.68 20.39 13.31
C LYS A 236 1.95 20.46 11.80
N VAL A 237 2.53 19.40 11.22
CA VAL A 237 2.91 19.36 9.81
C VAL A 237 1.69 19.16 8.89
N GLY A 238 0.60 18.57 9.43
CA GLY A 238 -0.70 18.56 8.76
C GLY A 238 -1.20 17.18 8.35
N TYR A 239 -0.77 16.12 9.05
CA TYR A 239 -1.36 14.79 8.90
C TYR A 239 -2.82 14.79 9.38
N ASN A 240 -3.71 14.21 8.58
CA ASN A 240 -5.15 14.19 8.86
C ASN A 240 -5.52 13.24 10.00
N SER A 241 -4.77 12.16 10.15
CA SER A 241 -4.96 11.15 11.19
C SER A 241 -3.61 10.73 11.73
N VAL A 242 -3.46 10.75 13.04
CA VAL A 242 -2.27 10.26 13.75
C VAL A 242 -2.71 9.09 14.62
N GLN A 243 -2.16 7.92 14.34
CA GLN A 243 -2.53 6.65 14.95
C GLN A 243 -1.30 6.02 15.64
N CYS A 244 -1.54 5.05 16.51
CA CYS A 244 -0.50 4.30 17.19
C CYS A 244 -0.95 2.83 17.30
N ALA A 245 -0.10 1.89 16.86
CA ALA A 245 -0.25 0.48 17.19
C ALA A 245 0.53 0.19 18.48
N THR A 246 -0.19 0.05 19.58
CA THR A 246 0.37 -0.14 20.92
C THR A 246 -0.29 -1.31 21.63
N ASN A 247 0.44 -1.94 22.53
CA ASN A 247 -0.10 -2.89 23.50
C ASN A 247 -0.83 -2.24 24.68
N GLY A 248 -0.75 -0.92 24.84
CA GLY A 248 -1.50 -0.16 25.84
C GLY A 248 -0.92 -0.20 27.26
N ILE A 249 0.20 -0.89 27.50
CA ILE A 249 0.77 -1.04 28.85
C ILE A 249 1.18 0.31 29.44
N GLU A 250 1.87 1.16 28.69
CA GLU A 250 2.32 2.47 29.21
C GLU A 250 1.13 3.41 29.50
N PHE A 251 0.07 3.32 28.70
CA PHE A 251 -1.20 4.00 28.97
C PHE A 251 -1.89 3.50 30.24
N ALA A 252 -1.85 2.19 30.51
CA ALA A 252 -2.43 1.61 31.71
C ALA A 252 -1.63 1.95 32.99
N LYS A 253 -0.30 2.12 32.87
CA LYS A 253 0.58 2.44 34.00
C LYS A 253 0.47 3.89 34.48
N SER A 254 0.20 4.84 33.58
CA SER A 254 0.19 6.27 33.92
C SER A 254 -1.01 7.01 33.31
N LYS A 255 -1.85 7.56 34.19
CA LYS A 255 -2.95 8.44 33.81
C LYS A 255 -2.45 9.75 33.19
N GLU A 256 -1.30 10.25 33.66
CA GLU A 256 -0.64 11.46 33.17
C GLU A 256 -0.18 11.25 31.73
N PHE A 257 0.48 10.12 31.44
CA PHE A 257 0.88 9.75 30.08
C PHE A 257 -0.33 9.65 29.14
N ALA A 258 -1.41 8.98 29.60
CA ALA A 258 -2.65 8.87 28.84
C ALA A 258 -3.34 10.21 28.55
N LYS A 259 -3.21 11.21 29.44
CA LYS A 259 -3.70 12.57 29.18
C LYS A 259 -2.80 13.36 28.22
N GLN A 260 -1.52 13.03 28.15
CA GLN A 260 -0.53 13.74 27.35
C GLN A 260 -0.57 13.37 25.86
N ALA A 261 -0.91 12.13 25.53
CA ALA A 261 -1.03 11.62 24.16
C ALA A 261 -2.32 12.09 23.45
#